data_AF-A0A9P3Q6S4-F1
#
_entry.id   AF-A0A9P3Q6S4-F1
#
_cell.length_a   1.000
_cell.length_b   1.000
_cell.length_c   1.000
_cell.angle_alpha   90.00
_cell.angle_beta   90.00
_cell.angle_gamma   90.00
#
_symmetry.space_group_name_H-M   'P 1'
#
loop_
_entity.id
_entity.type
_entity.pdbx_description
1 polymer ?
#
loop_
_entity_poly.entity_id
_entity_poly.type
_entity_poly.pdbx_seq_one_letter_code
_entity_poly.pdbx_strand_id
1 'polypeptide(L)' 'MDKQSDGSPAPVPKDAREATPEQREQEELLEHQGDDPAAPGSQQSHDEIADESTR' A
#
# COMPACT_ATOMS: atom_id res chain seq x y z
N MET A 1 19.20 28.06 27.39
CA MET A 1 18.49 26.84 27.82
C MET A 1 19.17 25.66 27.15
N ASP A 2 20.12 25.05 27.85
CA ASP A 2 20.91 23.93 27.38
C ASP A 2 20.08 22.64 27.43
N LYS A 3 19.86 22.00 26.28
CA LYS A 3 19.23 20.68 26.20
C LYS A 3 20.22 19.66 26.77
N GLN A 4 19.99 19.25 28.01
CA GLN A 4 20.64 18.10 28.62
C GLN A 4 20.41 16.89 27.72
N SER A 5 21.48 16.46 27.05
CA SER A 5 21.49 15.24 26.26
C SER A 5 21.76 14.11 27.24
N ASP A 6 20.71 13.51 27.76
CA ASP A 6 20.77 12.28 28.54
C ASP A 6 21.57 11.26 27.72
N GLY A 7 22.71 10.79 28.24
CA GLY A 7 23.73 10.02 27.53
C GLY A 7 23.32 8.59 27.12
N SER A 8 22.03 8.35 26.96
CA SER A 8 21.49 7.10 26.46
C SER A 8 21.71 7.01 24.95
N PRO A 9 22.23 5.89 24.42
CA PRO A 9 22.35 5.70 22.98
C PRO A 9 20.96 5.81 22.33
N ALA A 10 20.89 6.50 21.20
CA ALA A 10 19.67 6.58 20.41
C ALA A 10 19.22 5.15 20.02
N PRO A 11 17.91 4.85 20.03
CA PRO A 11 17.42 3.54 19.64
C PRO A 11 17.82 3.24 18.20
N VAL A 12 18.28 2.01 17.95
CA VAL A 12 18.55 1.55 16.58
C VAL A 12 17.22 1.52 15.81
N PRO A 13 17.12 2.19 14.65
CA PRO A 13 15.92 2.14 13.82
C PRO A 13 15.61 0.70 13.42
N LYS A 14 14.32 0.33 13.44
CA LYS A 14 13.87 -0.97 12.94
C LYS A 14 14.05 -1.01 11.41
N ASP A 15 14.31 -2.21 10.88
CA ASP A 15 14.39 -2.43 9.43
C ASP A 15 13.03 -2.16 8.79
N ALA A 16 12.98 -1.21 7.85
CA ALA A 16 11.76 -0.79 7.18
C ALA A 16 11.43 -1.61 5.92
N ARG A 17 12.23 -2.64 5.60
CA ARG A 17 11.99 -3.55 4.48
C ARG A 17 10.97 -4.64 4.80
N GLU A 18 10.68 -4.85 6.09
CA GLU A 18 9.69 -5.82 6.56
C GLU A 18 8.37 -5.11 6.85
N ALA A 19 7.26 -5.65 6.34
CA ALA A 19 5.93 -5.18 6.69
C ALA A 19 5.62 -5.48 8.16
N THR A 20 5.04 -4.50 8.86
CA THR A 20 4.50 -4.72 10.21
C THR A 20 3.31 -5.68 10.16
N PRO A 21 2.92 -6.31 11.28
CA PRO A 21 1.72 -7.14 11.34
C PRO A 21 0.47 -6.40 10.85
N GLU A 22 0.29 -5.14 11.24
CA GLU A 22 -0.85 -4.32 10.83
C GLU A 22 -0.83 -4.04 9.33
N GLN A 23 0.35 -3.81 8.75
CA GLN A 23 0.49 -3.62 7.30
C GLN A 23 0.13 -4.89 6.54
N ARG A 24 0.53 -6.07 7.03
CA ARG A 24 0.19 -7.35 6.41
C ARG A 24 -1.31 -7.65 6.45
N GLU A 25 -1.98 -7.36 7.56
CA GLU A 25 -3.44 -7.50 7.65
C GLU A 25 -4.17 -6.58 6.65
N GLN A 26 -3.66 -5.37 6.45
CA GLN A 26 -4.19 -4.44 5.45
C GLN A 26 -3.93 -4.91 4.02
N GLU A 27 -2.77 -5.50 3.74
CA GLU A 27 -2.44 -6.10 2.43
C GLU A 27 -3.38 -7.27 2.11
N GLU A 28 -3.63 -8.18 3.07
CA GLU A 28 -4.57 -9.30 2.90
C GLU A 28 -5.99 -8.82 2.61
N LEU A 29 -6.46 -7.78 3.31
CA LEU A 29 -7.76 -7.15 3.04
C LEU A 29 -7.88 -6.53 1.65
N LEU A 30 -6.77 -6.09 1.06
CA LEU A 30 -6.74 -5.45 -0.27
C LEU A 30 -6.56 -6.47 -1.40
N GLU A 31 -5.77 -7.53 -1.20
CA GLU A 31 -5.58 -8.60 -2.20
C GLU A 31 -6.89 -9.28 -2.58
N HIS A 32 -7.81 -9.45 -1.62
CA HIS A 32 -9.12 -10.04 -1.87
C HIS A 32 -10.16 -9.09 -2.49
N GLN A 33 -9.84 -7.81 -2.71
CA GLN A 33 -10.76 -6.88 -3.40
C GLN A 33 -10.79 -7.07 -4.92
N GLY A 34 -9.80 -7.75 -5.50
CA GLY A 34 -9.75 -8.02 -6.95
C GLY A 34 -10.84 -8.98 -7.46
N ASP A 35 -11.44 -9.76 -6.55
CA ASP A 35 -12.51 -10.72 -6.86
C ASP A 35 -13.91 -10.12 -6.66
N ASP A 36 -14.04 -8.82 -6.36
CA ASP A 36 -15.35 -8.18 -6.23
C ASP A 36 -16.03 -8.07 -7.61
N PRO A 37 -17.10 -8.84 -7.88
CA PRO A 37 -17.80 -8.77 -9.16
C PRO A 37 -18.49 -7.42 -9.38
N ALA A 38 -18.65 -6.60 -8.34
CA ALA A 38 -19.16 -5.23 -8.41
C ALA A 38 -18.06 -4.15 -8.42
N ALA A 39 -16.78 -4.54 -8.49
CA ALA A 39 -15.67 -3.59 -8.56
C ALA A 39 -15.81 -2.64 -9.77
N PRO A 40 -15.43 -1.35 -9.63
CA PRO A 40 -15.37 -0.45 -10.77
C PRO A 40 -14.29 -0.93 -11.75
N GLY A 41 -14.73 -1.60 -12.82
CA GLY A 41 -13.85 -2.23 -13.81
C GLY A 41 -14.20 -3.69 -14.12
N SER A 42 -14.89 -4.39 -13.21
CA SER A 42 -15.27 -5.80 -13.39
C SER A 42 -16.36 -6.02 -14.46
N GLN A 43 -17.10 -4.96 -14.78
CA GLN A 43 -18.15 -4.94 -15.81
C GLN A 43 -17.70 -4.31 -17.13
N GLN A 44 -16.50 -3.72 -17.17
CA GLN A 44 -16.01 -3.05 -18.37
C GLN A 44 -15.56 -4.10 -19.39
N SER A 45 -16.31 -4.23 -20.48
CA SER A 45 -15.91 -5.08 -21.61
C SER A 45 -14.76 -4.40 -22.36
N HIS A 46 -13.86 -5.18 -22.96
CA HIS A 46 -12.74 -4.64 -23.77
C HIS A 46 -13.22 -3.67 -24.87
N ASP A 47 -14.48 -3.82 -25.31
CA ASP A 47 -15.13 -2.98 -26.32
C ASP A 47 -15.58 -1.59 -25.80
N GLU A 48 -15.60 -1.38 -24.49
CA GLU A 48 -15.99 -0.10 -23.85
C GLU A 48 -14.77 0.79 -23.55
N ILE A 49 -13.56 0.26 -23.74
CA ILE A 49 -12.32 1.03 -23.66
C ILE A 49 -12.09 1.65 -25.03
N ALA A 50 -12.02 2.97 -25.10
CA ALA A 50 -11.65 3.66 -26.33
C ALA A 50 -10.25 3.21 -26.75
N ASP A 51 -10.12 2.64 -27.96
CA ASP A 51 -8.83 2.32 -28.54
C ASP A 51 -8.13 3.64 -28.92
N GLU A 52 -7.31 4.16 -28.00
CA GLU A 52 -6.53 5.38 -28.19
C GLU A 52 -5.36 5.19 -29.18
N SER A 53 -5.25 4.05 -29.88
CA SER A 53 -4.14 3.76 -30.81
C SER A 53 -4.19 4.53 -32.14
N THR A 54 -5.08 5.52 -32.31
CA THR A 54 -5.11 6.35 -33.52
C THR A 54 -4.49 7.75 -33.36
N ARG A 55 -3.23 7.82 -33.80
CA ARG A 55 -2.48 8.93 -34.42
C ARG A 55 -1.99 10.11 -33.56
#